data_AF-A0A2V5ZD64-F1
#
_entry.id   AF-A0A2V5ZD64-F1
#
_cell.length_a   1.000
_cell.length_b   1.000
_cell.length_c   1.000
_cell.angle_alpha   90.00
_cell.angle_beta   90.00
_cell.angle_gamma   90.00
#
_symmetry.space_group_name_H-M   'P 1'
#
loop_
_entity.id
_entity.type
_entity.pdbx_description
1 polymer ?
#
loop_
_entity_poly.entity_id
_entity_poly.type
_entity_poly.pdbx_seq_one_letter_code
_entity_poly.pdbx_strand_id
1 'polypeptide(L)'
;GTLSVAPNGRIDSVWHDTRNAANNTDSQLFYSFSTDGGLTWAANVAVSNPFNPFEGYPNQSKIGDYITIVSDNTGGNVAYSGTFNFNASRGQHEEDVYYVRVAPPTSVLTLLSAASRLTHGSAGTFDIPMPLTGISGVEDRSSP
;
A
#
# COMPACT_ATOMS: atom_id res chain seq x y z
N GLY A 1 -10.05 16.40 3.74
CA GLY A 1 -9.38 15.82 2.56
C GLY A 1 -8.23 16.72 2.17
N THR A 2 -7.27 16.19 1.43
CA THR A 2 -6.04 16.90 1.02
C THR A 2 -5.53 16.36 -0.31
N LEU A 3 -4.67 17.13 -0.98
CA LEU A 3 -3.99 16.70 -2.20
C LEU A 3 -2.52 17.11 -2.19
N SER A 4 -1.72 16.47 -3.03
CA SER A 4 -0.32 16.81 -3.27
C SER A 4 0.01 16.61 -4.76
N VAL A 5 0.99 17.34 -5.26
CA VAL A 5 1.48 17.24 -6.64
C VAL A 5 2.86 16.62 -6.64
N ALA A 6 3.02 15.50 -7.34
CA ALA A 6 4.29 14.83 -7.54
C ALA A 6 5.23 15.63 -8.47
N PRO A 7 6.56 15.41 -8.41
CA PRO A 7 7.50 16.10 -9.30
C PRO A 7 7.28 15.84 -10.80
N ASN A 8 6.60 14.75 -11.17
CA ASN A 8 6.21 14.44 -12.54
C ASN A 8 4.84 15.04 -12.96
N GLY A 9 4.24 15.90 -12.13
CA GLY A 9 2.96 16.56 -12.41
C GLY A 9 1.71 15.75 -12.07
N ARG A 10 1.84 14.53 -11.55
CA ARG A 10 0.68 13.75 -11.07
C ARG A 10 0.08 14.42 -9.83
N ILE A 11 -1.24 14.58 -9.81
CA ILE A 11 -1.99 15.07 -8.65
C ILE A 11 -2.52 13.85 -7.91
N ASP A 12 -2.21 13.74 -6.63
CA ASP A 12 -2.69 12.68 -5.73
C ASP A 12 -3.64 13.30 -4.72
N SER A 13 -4.87 12.78 -4.60
CA SER A 13 -5.91 13.28 -3.69
C SER A 13 -6.40 12.19 -2.75
N VAL A 14 -6.58 12.55 -1.48
CA VAL A 14 -7.12 11.67 -0.45
C VAL A 14 -8.18 12.37 0.41
N TRP A 15 -9.22 11.63 0.77
CA TRP A 15 -10.33 12.17 1.56
C TRP A 15 -11.01 11.10 2.40
N HIS A 16 -11.66 11.53 3.48
CA HIS A 16 -12.59 10.67 4.22
C HIS A 16 -13.96 10.72 3.56
N ASP A 17 -14.58 9.56 3.41
CA ASP A 17 -15.85 9.40 2.73
C ASP A 17 -16.71 8.36 3.46
N THR A 18 -18.02 8.62 3.51
CA THR A 18 -19.01 7.74 4.13
C THR A 18 -19.87 7.00 3.09
N ARG A 19 -19.53 7.07 1.80
CA ARG A 19 -20.33 6.46 0.70
C ARG A 19 -20.59 4.97 0.86
N ASN A 20 -19.71 4.25 1.54
CA ASN A 20 -19.82 2.81 1.77
C ASN A 20 -20.43 2.46 3.13
N ALA A 21 -20.81 3.46 3.93
CA ALA A 21 -21.28 3.27 5.29
C ALA A 21 -22.77 2.96 5.30
N ALA A 22 -23.14 1.73 5.68
CA ALA A 22 -24.55 1.35 5.83
C ALA A 22 -25.28 2.16 6.91
N ASN A 23 -24.53 2.68 7.89
CA ASN A 23 -25.03 3.53 8.98
C ASN A 23 -24.95 5.04 8.67
N ASN A 24 -24.51 5.42 7.46
CA ASN A 24 -24.26 6.81 7.04
C ASN A 24 -23.23 7.58 7.89
N THR A 25 -22.44 6.89 8.72
CA THR A 25 -21.50 7.52 9.66
C THR A 25 -20.07 7.04 9.53
N ASP A 26 -19.87 5.74 9.28
CA ASP A 26 -18.51 5.18 9.22
C ASP A 26 -17.71 5.84 8.09
N SER A 27 -16.49 6.27 8.40
CA SER A 27 -15.61 6.89 7.42
C SER A 27 -14.59 5.89 6.89
N GLN A 28 -14.25 6.02 5.62
CA GLN A 28 -13.12 5.35 5.00
C GLN A 28 -12.19 6.38 4.37
N LEU A 29 -10.90 6.11 4.38
CA LEU A 29 -9.95 6.85 3.57
C LEU A 29 -10.06 6.41 2.12
N PHE A 30 -10.20 7.36 1.21
CA PHE A 30 -10.21 7.14 -0.23
C PHE A 30 -9.04 7.84 -0.92
N TYR A 31 -8.67 7.30 -2.08
CA TYR A 31 -7.62 7.80 -2.94
C TYR A 31 -8.08 7.87 -4.40
N SER A 32 -7.65 8.91 -5.11
CA SER A 32 -7.67 9.01 -6.57
C SER A 32 -6.54 9.93 -7.02
N PHE A 33 -6.12 9.77 -8.26
CA PHE A 33 -5.05 10.57 -8.85
C PHE A 33 -5.40 11.02 -10.27
N SER A 34 -4.72 12.07 -10.72
CA SER A 34 -4.80 12.59 -12.09
C SER A 34 -3.39 12.75 -12.67
N THR A 35 -3.24 12.44 -13.96
CA THR A 35 -1.99 12.60 -14.71
C THR A 35 -2.07 13.67 -15.81
N ASP A 36 -3.20 14.36 -15.92
CA ASP A 36 -3.51 15.32 -16.99
C ASP A 36 -3.91 16.69 -16.43
N GLY A 37 -3.34 17.09 -15.29
CA GLY A 37 -3.59 18.39 -14.67
C GLY A 37 -4.98 18.50 -14.02
N GLY A 38 -5.61 17.38 -13.68
CA GLY A 38 -6.92 17.34 -13.02
C GLY A 38 -8.11 17.29 -13.97
N LEU A 39 -7.88 17.12 -15.29
CA LEU A 39 -8.96 17.01 -16.29
C LEU A 39 -9.69 15.67 -16.18
N THR A 40 -8.95 14.59 -15.96
CA THR A 40 -9.51 13.26 -15.67
C THR A 40 -8.88 12.68 -14.41
N TRP A 41 -9.63 11.79 -13.76
CA TRP A 41 -9.24 11.17 -12.49
C TRP A 41 -9.39 9.66 -12.58
N ALA A 42 -8.47 8.95 -11.94
CA ALA A 42 -8.56 7.51 -11.76
C ALA A 42 -9.78 7.12 -10.90
N ALA A 43 -10.22 5.86 -11.03
CA ALA A 43 -11.27 5.32 -10.18
C ALA A 43 -10.97 5.55 -8.69
N ASN A 44 -12.00 5.90 -7.92
CA ASN A 44 -11.84 6.11 -6.48
C ASN A 44 -11.64 4.76 -5.78
N VAL A 45 -10.58 4.65 -5.00
CA VAL A 45 -10.24 3.42 -4.29
C VAL A 45 -10.31 3.68 -2.79
N ALA A 46 -11.03 2.83 -2.06
CA ALA A 46 -10.96 2.81 -0.60
C ALA A 46 -9.61 2.22 -0.19
N VAL A 47 -8.84 2.94 0.62
CA VAL A 47 -7.48 2.57 1.04
C VAL A 47 -7.39 2.20 2.51
N SER A 48 -8.49 2.34 3.27
CA SER A 48 -8.61 1.87 4.65
C SER A 48 -9.86 1.03 4.87
N ASN A 49 -9.87 0.28 5.98
CA ASN A 49 -11.11 -0.23 6.56
C ASN A 49 -12.03 0.93 6.98
N PRO A 50 -13.35 0.69 7.11
CA PRO A 50 -14.25 1.65 7.75
C PRO A 50 -13.88 1.82 9.22
N PHE A 51 -14.07 3.03 9.74
CA PHE A 51 -13.89 3.36 11.14
C PHE A 51 -14.96 4.34 11.63
N ASN A 52 -15.28 4.28 12.92
CA ASN A 52 -16.24 5.19 13.54
C ASN A 52 -15.54 6.54 13.83
N PRO A 53 -15.89 7.64 13.15
CA PRO A 53 -15.22 8.93 13.36
C PRO A 53 -15.65 9.63 14.66
N PHE A 54 -16.58 9.06 15.43
CA PHE A 54 -17.10 9.61 16.69
C PHE A 54 -16.45 8.98 17.93
N GLU A 55 -15.53 8.04 17.76
CA GLU A 55 -14.74 7.45 18.85
C GLU A 55 -13.37 8.11 18.93
N GLY A 56 -12.70 7.98 20.08
CA GLY A 56 -11.43 8.66 20.33
C GLY A 56 -11.40 9.37 21.68
N TYR A 57 -10.36 10.17 21.91
CA TYR A 57 -10.04 10.62 23.27
C TYR A 57 -10.28 12.13 23.50
N PRO A 58 -10.87 12.55 24.65
CA PRO A 58 -11.62 11.77 25.64
C PRO A 58 -13.10 11.59 25.27
N ASN A 59 -13.60 12.41 24.34
CA ASN A 59 -14.94 12.37 23.75
C ASN A 59 -14.86 13.10 22.41
N GLN A 60 -15.06 12.40 21.30
CA GLN A 60 -14.87 12.93 19.96
C GLN A 60 -16.21 13.21 19.29
N SER A 61 -16.33 14.35 18.60
CA SER A 61 -17.56 14.72 17.87
C SER A 61 -17.46 14.47 16.37
N LYS A 62 -16.25 14.46 15.78
CA LYS A 62 -15.96 13.93 14.43
C LYS A 62 -14.47 14.07 14.12
N ILE A 63 -13.79 12.97 13.83
CA ILE A 63 -12.49 12.96 13.17
C ILE A 63 -12.67 13.20 11.66
N GLY A 64 -12.02 14.21 11.08
CA GLY A 64 -12.20 14.48 9.63
C GLY A 64 -11.11 15.27 8.90
N ASP A 65 -10.19 15.90 9.62
CA ASP A 65 -9.29 16.93 9.10
C ASP A 65 -7.80 16.73 9.44
N TYR A 66 -7.46 15.80 10.34
CA TYR A 66 -6.07 15.39 10.58
C TYR A 66 -5.59 14.40 9.52
N ILE A 67 -5.39 14.91 8.30
CA ILE A 67 -4.90 14.15 7.15
C ILE A 67 -3.90 14.97 6.33
N THR A 68 -2.81 14.34 5.92
CA THR A 68 -1.83 14.92 4.99
C THR A 68 -1.36 13.89 3.98
N ILE A 69 -0.89 14.36 2.82
CA ILE A 69 -0.26 13.54 1.79
C ILE A 69 0.95 14.28 1.23
N VAL A 70 2.05 13.54 1.01
CA VAL A 70 3.24 14.04 0.32
C VAL A 70 3.57 13.11 -0.85
N SER A 71 3.55 13.65 -2.06
CA SER A 71 3.76 12.91 -3.30
C SER A 71 5.21 12.90 -3.76
N ASP A 72 5.67 11.75 -4.21
CA ASP A 72 6.88 11.59 -5.00
C ASP A 72 6.54 11.03 -6.39
N ASN A 73 7.55 10.77 -7.21
CA ASN A 73 7.32 10.29 -8.58
C ASN A 73 6.55 8.98 -8.69
N THR A 74 6.57 8.12 -7.66
CA THR A 74 5.96 6.78 -7.72
C THR A 74 4.65 6.68 -6.95
N GLY A 75 4.36 7.57 -6.01
CA GLY A 75 3.09 7.59 -5.28
C GLY A 75 3.00 8.69 -4.23
N GLY A 76 2.07 8.56 -3.30
CA GLY A 76 1.85 9.47 -2.18
C GLY A 76 1.98 8.78 -0.82
N ASN A 77 2.66 9.44 0.10
CA ASN A 77 2.80 9.05 1.50
C ASN A 77 1.70 9.75 2.31
N VAL A 78 0.75 9.00 2.85
CA VAL A 78 -0.42 9.55 3.55
C VAL A 78 -0.29 9.30 5.04
N ALA A 79 -0.48 10.34 5.84
CA ALA A 79 -0.71 10.21 7.27
C ALA A 79 -2.13 10.69 7.59
N TYR A 80 -2.88 9.91 8.35
CA TYR A 80 -4.29 10.19 8.62
C TYR A 80 -4.72 9.67 9.99
N SER A 81 -5.67 10.35 10.62
CA SER A 81 -6.32 9.88 11.84
C SER A 81 -7.36 8.80 11.57
N GLY A 82 -7.46 7.82 12.45
CA GLY A 82 -8.51 6.79 12.41
C GLY A 82 -8.72 6.15 13.78
N THR A 83 -9.73 5.29 13.88
CA THR A 83 -10.12 4.61 15.12
C THR A 83 -10.11 3.09 14.98
N PHE A 84 -8.99 2.52 14.50
CA PHE A 84 -8.91 1.07 14.23
C PHE A 84 -8.55 0.24 15.46
N ASN A 85 -7.88 0.84 16.45
CA ASN A 85 -7.38 0.16 17.64
C ASN A 85 -8.44 0.14 18.76
N PHE A 86 -8.89 -1.04 19.18
CA PHE A 86 -9.92 -1.17 20.23
C PHE A 86 -9.32 -1.22 21.64
N ASN A 87 -9.75 -0.32 22.53
CA ASN A 87 -9.37 -0.33 23.94
C ASN A 87 -10.47 -0.99 24.80
N ALA A 88 -10.21 -2.23 25.23
CA ALA A 88 -11.14 -3.00 26.05
C ALA A 88 -11.43 -2.38 27.43
N SER A 89 -10.47 -1.65 28.02
CA SER A 89 -10.67 -0.98 29.30
C SER A 89 -11.62 0.23 29.19
N ARG A 90 -11.74 0.82 28.00
CA ARG A 90 -12.65 1.95 27.72
C ARG A 90 -13.92 1.56 26.97
N GLY A 91 -13.98 0.33 26.45
CA GLY A 91 -15.10 -0.15 25.63
C GLY A 91 -15.29 0.63 24.33
N GLN A 92 -14.22 1.22 23.78
CA GLN A 92 -14.25 2.05 22.57
C GLN A 92 -12.89 2.00 21.85
N HIS A 93 -12.88 2.42 20.59
CA HIS A 93 -11.66 2.56 19.81
C HIS A 93 -10.87 3.84 20.20
N GLU A 94 -9.56 3.77 20.04
CA GLU A 94 -8.61 4.87 20.27
C GLU A 94 -8.43 5.70 19.00
N GLU A 95 -8.28 7.01 19.16
CA GLU A 95 -7.91 7.90 18.05
C GLU A 95 -6.39 7.86 17.89
N ASP A 96 -5.92 7.31 16.77
CA ASP A 96 -4.50 7.15 16.45
C ASP A 96 -4.18 7.74 15.08
N VAL A 97 -2.88 8.02 14.84
CA VAL A 97 -2.35 8.40 13.53
C VAL A 97 -1.81 7.18 12.80
N TYR A 98 -2.33 6.95 11.60
CA TYR A 98 -1.96 5.86 10.71
C TYR A 98 -1.20 6.39 9.50
N TYR A 99 -0.38 5.51 8.92
CA TYR A 99 0.37 5.77 7.69
C TYR A 99 -0.03 4.77 6.61
N VAL A 100 -0.21 5.24 5.39
CA VAL A 100 -0.39 4.39 4.20
C VAL A 100 0.32 4.98 2.99
N ARG A 101 0.93 4.10 2.20
CA ARG A 101 1.46 4.45 0.88
C ARG A 101 0.39 4.18 -0.17
N VAL A 102 0.04 5.21 -0.95
CA VAL A 102 -0.86 5.09 -2.11
C VAL A 102 -0.06 5.30 -3.39
N ALA A 103 -0.46 4.63 -4.47
CA ALA A 103 0.20 4.77 -5.76
C ALA A 103 -0.76 4.40 -6.90
N PRO A 104 -0.54 4.94 -8.11
CA PRO A 104 -1.12 4.35 -9.31
C PRO A 104 -0.78 2.85 -9.40
N PRO A 105 -1.68 2.00 -9.92
CA PRO A 105 -1.35 0.59 -10.14
C PRO A 105 -0.12 0.52 -11.05
N THR A 106 0.93 -0.14 -10.58
CA THR A 106 2.11 -0.41 -11.40
C THR A 106 1.70 -1.30 -12.56
N SER A 107 2.07 -0.94 -13.79
CA SER A 107 2.07 -1.91 -14.89
C SER A 107 2.86 -3.13 -14.42
N VAL A 108 2.18 -4.27 -14.27
CA VAL A 108 2.81 -5.49 -13.78
C VAL A 108 3.89 -5.89 -14.77
N LEU A 109 5.15 -5.71 -14.41
CA LEU A 109 6.27 -6.30 -15.14
C LEU A 109 6.25 -7.79 -14.83
N THR A 110 5.67 -8.58 -15.73
CA THR A 110 5.75 -10.04 -15.66
C THR A 110 7.20 -10.44 -15.87
N LEU A 111 7.88 -10.89 -14.80
CA LEU A 111 9.23 -11.46 -14.94
C LEU A 111 9.13 -12.73 -15.78
N LEU A 112 9.49 -12.63 -17.06
CA LEU A 112 9.49 -13.79 -17.97
C LEU A 112 10.60 -14.77 -17.63
N SER A 113 11.72 -14.28 -17.09
CA SER A 113 12.82 -15.10 -16.56
C SER A 113 13.71 -14.29 -15.62
N ALA A 114 14.37 -14.98 -14.70
CA ALA A 114 15.50 -14.47 -13.93
C ALA A 114 16.69 -15.41 -14.17
N ALA A 115 17.85 -14.85 -14.52
CA ALA A 115 19.09 -15.62 -14.66
C ALA A 115 20.10 -15.14 -13.62
N SER A 116 20.68 -16.09 -12.87
CA SER A 116 21.90 -15.86 -12.11
C SER A 116 23.02 -16.58 -12.84
N ARG A 117 24.05 -15.85 -13.29
CA ARG A 117 25.23 -16.44 -13.92
C ARG A 117 26.48 -15.94 -13.21
N LEU A 118 27.02 -16.76 -12.32
CA LEU A 118 28.40 -16.62 -11.89
C LEU A 118 29.26 -17.20 -13.03
N THR A 119 29.97 -16.33 -13.78
CA THR A 119 30.85 -16.80 -14.84
C THR A 119 32.12 -17.35 -14.19
N HIS A 120 32.23 -18.67 -14.12
CA HIS A 120 33.50 -19.34 -13.88
C HIS A 120 34.11 -19.72 -15.24
N GLY A 121 35.43 -19.57 -15.37
CA GLY A 121 36.16 -20.00 -16.56
C GLY A 121 35.88 -21.47 -16.91
N SER A 122 36.09 -21.83 -18.18
CA SER A 122 35.69 -23.08 -18.83
C SER A 122 35.55 -24.29 -17.89
N ALA A 123 34.32 -24.54 -17.44
CA ALA A 123 33.89 -25.81 -16.89
C ALA A 123 33.16 -26.60 -18.00
N GLY A 124 33.39 -27.91 -18.07
CA GLY A 124 32.79 -28.78 -19.09
C GLY A 124 31.26 -28.82 -19.05
N THR A 125 30.67 -29.60 -19.96
CA THR A 125 29.22 -29.71 -20.22
C THR A 125 28.44 -30.39 -19.09
N PHE A 126 28.24 -29.69 -17.98
CA PHE A 126 27.31 -30.11 -16.93
C PHE A 126 26.40 -28.94 -16.54
N ASP A 127 25.39 -28.69 -17.38
CA ASP A 127 24.28 -27.82 -17.02
C ASP A 127 23.21 -28.67 -16.32
N ILE A 128 23.07 -28.53 -15.00
CA ILE A 128 21.91 -29.06 -14.28
C ILE A 128 20.84 -27.96 -14.21
N PRO A 129 19.66 -28.12 -14.83
CA PRO A 129 18.55 -27.21 -14.60
C PRO A 129 18.10 -27.32 -13.14
N MET A 130 18.18 -26.23 -12.39
CA MET A 130 17.57 -26.18 -11.05
C MET A 130 16.05 -26.05 -11.20
N PRO A 131 15.26 -26.94 -10.58
CA PRO A 131 13.81 -26.80 -10.60
C PRO A 131 13.37 -25.61 -9.75
N LEU A 132 12.37 -24.87 -10.24
CA LEU A 132 11.80 -23.69 -9.56
C LEU A 132 10.97 -24.05 -8.30
N THR A 133 10.81 -25.35 -8.00
CA THR A 133 10.24 -25.87 -6.75
C THR A 133 10.85 -27.23 -6.42
N GLY A 134 11.10 -27.51 -5.12
CA GLY A 134 11.66 -28.79 -4.63
C GLY A 134 12.99 -28.62 -3.88
N ILE A 135 13.47 -29.68 -3.24
CA ILE A 135 14.74 -29.66 -2.48
C ILE A 135 15.89 -29.77 -3.49
N SER A 136 16.82 -28.82 -3.43
CA SER A 136 18.02 -28.83 -4.28
C SER A 136 18.82 -30.11 -4.06
N GLY A 137 19.17 -30.81 -5.14
CA GLY A 137 19.98 -32.02 -5.06
C GLY A 137 21.41 -31.68 -4.65
N VAL A 138 21.82 -32.08 -3.44
CA VAL A 138 23.24 -32.14 -3.05
C VAL A 138 23.79 -33.46 -3.58
N GLU A 139 24.78 -33.41 -4.47
CA GLU A 139 25.53 -34.61 -4.83
C GLU A 139 26.52 -34.95 -3.69
N ASP A 140 26.45 -36.18 -3.20
CA ASP A 140 27.47 -36.74 -2.30
C ASP A 140 28.64 -37.26 -3.15
N ARG A 141 29.87 -36.88 -2.78
CA ARG A 141 31.09 -37.37 -3.43
C ARG A 141 31.78 -38.38 -2.52
N SER A 142 31.16 -39.52 -2.28
CA SER A 142 31.85 -40.63 -1.63
C SER A 142 32.88 -41.22 -2.62
N SER A 143 34.16 -41.09 -2.29
CA SER A 143 35.29 -41.77 -2.96
C SER A 143 35.63 -43.07 -2.19
N PRO A 144 36.15 -44.12 -2.85
CA PRO A 144 36.50 -45.39 -2.22
C PRO A 144 37.67 -45.28 -1.25
#